data_AF-A0A2A4KRG5-F1
#
_entry.id   AF-A0A2A4KRG5-F1
#
_cell.length_a   1.000
_cell.length_b   1.000
_cell.length_c   1.000
_cell.angle_alpha   90.00
_cell.angle_beta   90.00
_cell.angle_gamma   90.00
#
_symmetry.space_group_name_H-M   'P 1'
#
loop_
_entity.id
_entity.type
_entity.pdbx_description
1 polymer ?
#
loop_
_entity_poly.entity_id
_entity_poly.type
_entity_poly.pdbx_seq_one_letter_code
_entity_poly.pdbx_strand_id
1 'polypeptide(L)'
;MRAFKRLALPCLTAVKSAASHMPAVLSWLSRALNPWGALRIERQTTALYMALATDAVEMAVDRLGQYRSAACDLADLFDDGMLASHIADKLTCSEAESLADFFRAVDHPHVADLWLECHAEGDDDEDDLHYQGERSELALVA
;
A
#
# COMPACT_ATOMS: atom_id res chain seq x y z
N MET A 1 -39.32 -51.89 -63.17
CA MET A 1 -38.19 -51.02 -63.58
C MET A 1 -37.88 -50.05 -62.44
N ARG A 2 -36.74 -50.22 -61.76
CA ARG A 2 -35.64 -49.25 -61.52
C ARG A 2 -36.09 -47.87 -60.96
N ALA A 3 -35.85 -47.64 -59.66
CA ALA A 3 -34.78 -46.79 -59.10
C ALA A 3 -35.19 -45.30 -59.01
N PHE A 4 -35.13 -44.62 -57.86
CA PHE A 4 -33.89 -44.01 -57.36
C PHE A 4 -33.88 -43.79 -55.84
N LYS A 5 -32.69 -43.98 -55.26
CA LYS A 5 -32.30 -43.82 -53.86
C LYS A 5 -31.91 -42.37 -53.56
N ARG A 6 -32.11 -41.98 -52.28
CA ARG A 6 -31.27 -41.11 -51.41
C ARG A 6 -30.53 -39.91 -52.02
N LEU A 7 -30.89 -38.71 -51.58
CA LEU A 7 -30.00 -37.55 -51.35
C LEU A 7 -30.52 -36.83 -50.09
N ALA A 8 -30.05 -37.21 -48.90
CA ALA A 8 -28.92 -36.58 -48.20
C ALA A 8 -29.27 -35.18 -47.67
N LEU A 9 -29.52 -35.09 -46.35
CA LEU A 9 -29.30 -33.90 -45.52
C LEU A 9 -27.83 -33.46 -45.67
N PRO A 10 -27.53 -32.22 -46.12
CA PRO A 10 -26.19 -31.67 -45.91
C PRO A 10 -26.22 -30.28 -45.26
N CYS A 11 -27.40 -29.67 -45.06
CA CYS A 11 -27.45 -28.24 -44.73
C CYS A 11 -27.40 -27.93 -43.22
N LEU A 12 -27.69 -28.90 -42.34
CA LEU A 12 -27.72 -28.67 -40.89
C LEU A 12 -26.40 -28.94 -40.16
N THR A 13 -25.40 -29.53 -40.82
CA THR A 13 -24.10 -29.83 -40.21
C THR A 13 -23.05 -28.74 -40.43
N ALA A 14 -23.17 -27.93 -41.50
CA ALA A 14 -22.24 -26.84 -41.79
C ALA A 14 -22.39 -25.63 -40.84
N VAL A 15 -23.60 -25.38 -40.32
CA VAL A 15 -23.85 -24.23 -39.43
C VAL A 15 -23.22 -24.42 -38.05
N LYS A 16 -23.13 -25.67 -37.56
CA LYS A 16 -22.51 -25.96 -36.26
C LYS A 16 -20.98 -25.78 -36.26
N SER A 17 -20.31 -25.98 -37.40
CA SER A 17 -18.85 -25.90 -37.49
C SER A 17 -18.31 -24.47 -37.66
N ALA A 18 -19.13 -23.52 -38.12
CA ALA A 18 -18.74 -22.11 -38.21
C ALA A 18 -18.94 -21.36 -36.88
N ALA A 19 -19.86 -21.84 -36.03
CA ALA A 19 -20.16 -21.25 -34.72
C ALA A 19 -19.05 -21.45 -33.68
N SER A 20 -18.16 -22.44 -33.86
CA SER A 20 -17.05 -22.72 -32.95
C SER A 20 -15.83 -21.82 -33.15
N HIS A 21 -15.77 -21.04 -34.23
CA HIS A 21 -14.62 -20.18 -34.56
C HIS A 21 -14.92 -18.67 -34.56
N MET A 22 -16.10 -18.24 -34.11
CA MET A 22 -16.51 -16.83 -34.16
C MET A 22 -17.10 -16.26 -32.85
N PRO A 23 -16.43 -16.41 -31.70
CA PRO A 23 -16.87 -15.75 -30.47
C PRO A 23 -16.93 -14.22 -30.61
N ALA A 24 -16.04 -13.63 -31.41
CA ALA A 24 -15.99 -12.19 -31.65
C ALA A 24 -17.22 -11.66 -32.42
N VAL A 25 -17.62 -12.32 -33.52
CA VAL A 25 -18.75 -11.88 -34.38
C VAL A 25 -20.08 -12.05 -33.66
N LEU A 26 -20.24 -13.14 -32.90
CA LEU A 26 -21.42 -13.36 -32.06
C LEU A 26 -21.50 -12.35 -30.90
N SER A 27 -20.37 -11.97 -30.30
CA SER A 27 -20.34 -10.92 -29.26
C SER A 27 -20.69 -9.53 -29.80
N TRP A 28 -20.32 -9.24 -31.05
CA TRP A 28 -20.64 -7.98 -31.70
C TRP A 28 -22.13 -7.89 -32.06
N LEU A 29 -22.69 -8.95 -32.65
CA LEU A 29 -24.12 -9.05 -32.95
C LEU A 29 -24.99 -9.01 -31.68
N SER A 30 -24.58 -9.67 -30.59
CA SER A 30 -25.35 -9.64 -29.34
C SER A 30 -25.37 -8.26 -28.68
N ARG A 31 -24.27 -7.49 -28.75
CA ARG A 31 -24.24 -6.09 -28.31
C ARG A 31 -25.09 -5.18 -29.19
N ALA A 32 -25.09 -5.40 -30.51
CA ALA A 32 -25.92 -4.64 -31.44
C ALA A 32 -27.43 -4.92 -31.27
N LEU A 33 -27.79 -6.16 -30.93
CA LEU A 33 -29.18 -6.58 -30.72
C LEU A 33 -29.72 -6.31 -29.31
N ASN A 34 -28.85 -6.17 -28.29
CA ASN A 34 -29.22 -5.80 -26.93
C ASN A 34 -28.22 -4.81 -26.29
N PRO A 35 -28.20 -3.55 -26.74
CA PRO A 35 -27.27 -2.53 -26.24
C PRO A 35 -27.47 -2.25 -24.74
N TRP A 36 -28.71 -2.38 -24.25
CA TRP A 36 -29.05 -2.19 -22.84
C TRP A 36 -28.52 -3.31 -21.94
N GLY A 37 -28.44 -4.54 -22.44
CA GLY A 37 -27.82 -5.67 -21.74
C GLY A 37 -26.32 -5.48 -21.57
N ALA A 38 -25.63 -5.02 -22.62
CA ALA A 38 -24.21 -4.73 -22.57
C ALA A 38 -23.88 -3.61 -21.57
N LEU A 39 -24.62 -2.49 -21.63
CA LEU A 39 -24.48 -1.37 -20.69
C LEU A 39 -24.78 -1.77 -19.24
N ARG A 40 -25.74 -2.69 -19.01
CA ARG A 40 -26.06 -3.19 -17.67
C ARG A 40 -24.90 -4.00 -17.09
N ILE A 41 -24.30 -4.88 -17.88
CA ILE A 41 -23.14 -5.69 -17.46
C ILE A 41 -21.94 -4.79 -17.15
N GLU A 42 -21.67 -3.80 -18.00
CA GLU A 42 -20.59 -2.84 -17.77
C GLU A 42 -20.79 -2.09 -16.45
N ARG A 43 -21.99 -1.52 -16.22
CA ARG A 43 -22.31 -0.83 -14.96
C ARG A 43 -22.21 -1.74 -13.73
N GLN A 44 -22.69 -2.98 -13.83
CA GLN A 44 -22.56 -3.95 -12.74
C GLN A 44 -21.10 -4.27 -12.45
N THR A 45 -20.28 -4.44 -13.50
CA THR A 45 -18.85 -4.70 -13.37
C THR A 45 -18.14 -3.53 -12.70
N THR A 46 -18.41 -2.30 -13.12
CA THR A 46 -17.87 -1.09 -12.48
C THR A 46 -18.29 -0.99 -11.03
N ALA A 47 -19.56 -1.25 -10.71
CA ALA A 47 -20.04 -1.23 -9.33
C ALA A 47 -19.31 -2.25 -8.44
N LEU A 48 -19.06 -3.47 -8.96
CA LEU A 48 -18.30 -4.49 -8.24
C LEU A 48 -16.84 -4.08 -8.03
N TYR A 49 -16.19 -3.49 -9.03
CA TYR A 49 -14.82 -2.99 -8.87
C TYR A 49 -14.73 -1.85 -7.84
N MET A 50 -15.68 -0.91 -7.86
CA MET A 50 -15.70 0.18 -6.89
C MET A 50 -15.97 -0.32 -5.46
N ALA A 51 -16.87 -1.31 -5.30
CA ALA A 51 -17.12 -1.95 -4.01
C ALA A 51 -15.85 -2.63 -3.49
N LEU A 52 -15.20 -3.47 -4.31
CA LEU A 52 -13.95 -4.13 -3.94
C LEU A 52 -12.84 -3.12 -3.59
N ALA A 53 -12.72 -2.03 -4.35
CA ALA A 53 -11.74 -0.99 -4.07
C ALA A 53 -12.04 -0.28 -2.75
N THR A 54 -13.31 -0.02 -2.44
CA THR A 54 -13.74 0.58 -1.18
C THR A 54 -13.40 -0.33 -0.01
N ASP A 55 -13.76 -1.61 -0.09
CA ASP A 55 -13.45 -2.61 0.94
C ASP A 55 -11.93 -2.72 1.17
N ALA A 56 -11.14 -2.71 0.09
CA ALA A 56 -9.68 -2.77 0.17
C ALA A 56 -9.07 -1.53 0.86
N VAL A 57 -9.61 -0.34 0.58
CA VAL A 57 -9.17 0.90 1.25
C VAL A 57 -9.57 0.88 2.73
N GLU A 58 -10.79 0.47 3.06
CA GLU A 58 -11.24 0.36 4.45
C GLU A 58 -10.36 -0.60 5.25
N MET A 59 -10.09 -1.79 4.70
CA MET A 59 -9.15 -2.75 5.31
C MET A 59 -7.75 -2.17 5.51
N ALA A 60 -7.24 -1.39 4.55
CA ALA A 60 -5.93 -0.77 4.66
C ALA A 60 -5.90 0.32 5.73
N VAL A 61 -6.94 1.15 5.81
CA VAL A 61 -7.09 2.20 6.84
C VAL A 61 -7.16 1.59 8.23
N ASP A 62 -7.98 0.55 8.42
CA ASP A 62 -8.08 -0.16 9.69
C ASP A 62 -6.73 -0.76 10.11
N ARG A 63 -6.02 -1.36 9.16
CA ARG A 63 -4.71 -1.95 9.43
C ARG A 63 -3.66 -0.91 9.81
N LEU A 64 -3.64 0.24 9.13
CA LEU A 64 -2.77 1.36 9.48
C LEU A 64 -3.13 1.94 10.85
N GLY A 65 -4.42 2.01 11.18
CA GLY A 65 -4.90 2.39 12.51
C GLY A 65 -4.38 1.44 13.59
N GLN A 66 -4.42 0.13 13.36
CA GLN A 66 -3.87 -0.88 14.27
C GLN A 66 -2.36 -0.70 14.48
N TYR A 67 -1.59 -0.47 13.41
CA TYR A 67 -0.15 -0.24 13.52
C TYR A 67 0.18 1.05 14.26
N ARG A 68 -0.56 2.14 13.99
CA ARG A 68 -0.40 3.40 14.71
C ARG A 68 -0.72 3.23 16.20
N SER A 69 -1.81 2.55 16.55
CA SER A 69 -2.17 2.28 17.95
C SER A 69 -1.07 1.50 18.66
N ALA A 70 -0.59 0.41 18.07
CA ALA A 70 0.48 -0.40 18.66
C ALA A 70 1.80 0.39 18.80
N ALA A 71 2.08 1.31 17.87
CA ALA A 71 3.26 2.17 17.94
C ALA A 71 3.13 3.24 19.04
N CYS A 72 1.93 3.78 19.28
CA CYS A 72 1.66 4.64 20.42
C CYS A 72 1.78 3.87 21.74
N ASP A 73 1.22 2.66 21.84
CA ASP A 73 1.35 1.81 23.04
C ASP A 73 2.83 1.52 23.36
N LEU A 74 3.68 1.37 22.33
CA LEU A 74 5.12 1.22 22.49
C LEU A 74 5.78 2.53 22.96
N ALA A 75 5.38 3.67 22.43
CA ALA A 75 5.90 4.97 22.87
C ALA A 75 5.52 5.27 24.33
N ASP A 76 4.29 4.95 24.74
CA ASP A 76 3.82 5.05 26.13
C ASP A 76 4.64 4.17 27.08
N LEU A 77 5.06 2.97 26.64
CA LEU A 77 5.98 2.12 27.42
C LEU A 77 7.36 2.77 27.60
N PHE A 78 7.81 3.55 26.61
CA PHE A 78 9.09 4.24 26.62
C PHE A 78 9.02 5.61 27.31
N ASP A 79 7.82 6.10 27.66
CA ASP A 79 7.61 7.26 28.53
C ASP A 79 7.88 6.92 30.02
N ASP A 80 9.04 6.30 30.27
CA ASP A 80 9.55 5.93 31.58
C ASP A 80 10.96 6.46 31.74
N GLY A 81 11.10 7.53 32.53
CA GLY A 81 12.39 8.14 32.82
C GLY A 81 13.40 7.18 33.47
N MET A 82 12.94 6.18 34.23
CA MET A 82 13.84 5.17 34.82
C MET A 82 14.36 4.19 33.77
N LEU A 83 13.55 3.86 32.76
CA LEU A 83 13.96 3.05 31.63
C LEU A 83 14.98 3.82 30.79
N ALA A 84 14.64 5.07 30.44
CA ALA A 84 15.50 5.96 29.67
C ALA A 84 16.87 6.15 30.36
N SER A 85 16.90 6.47 31.65
CA SER A 85 18.15 6.70 32.40
C SER A 85 19.07 5.49 32.49
N HIS A 86 18.58 4.27 32.25
CA HIS A 86 19.39 3.05 32.32
C HIS A 86 19.86 2.53 30.96
N ILE A 87 19.27 3.01 29.87
CA ILE A 87 19.44 2.44 28.53
C ILE A 87 19.92 3.49 27.53
N ALA A 88 19.47 4.73 27.64
CA ALA A 88 19.73 5.76 26.64
C ALA A 88 21.24 5.99 26.45
N ASP A 89 22.03 5.98 27.52
CA ASP A 89 23.50 6.08 27.53
C ASP A 89 24.22 4.96 26.75
N LYS A 90 23.56 3.82 26.53
CA LYS A 90 24.12 2.65 25.82
C LYS A 90 23.79 2.62 24.34
N LEU A 91 22.91 3.52 23.88
CA LEU A 91 22.61 3.66 22.46
C LEU A 91 23.75 4.42 21.80
N THR A 92 24.02 4.14 20.53
CA THR A 92 24.77 5.09 19.70
C THR A 92 23.91 6.33 19.43
N CYS A 93 24.53 7.48 19.15
CA CYS A 93 23.78 8.70 18.81
C CYS A 93 22.77 8.45 17.68
N SER A 94 23.16 7.70 16.64
CA SER A 94 22.28 7.38 15.51
C SER A 94 21.08 6.51 15.90
N GLU A 95 21.23 5.62 16.88
CA GLU A 95 20.14 4.82 17.42
C GLU A 95 19.21 5.68 18.29
N ALA A 96 19.77 6.57 19.13
CA ALA A 96 19.01 7.51 19.94
C ALA A 96 18.20 8.49 19.06
N GLU A 97 18.80 9.04 18.01
CA GLU A 97 18.13 9.89 17.02
C GLU A 97 17.02 9.15 16.28
N SER A 98 17.30 7.93 15.81
CA SER A 98 16.29 7.11 15.11
C SER A 98 15.10 6.79 16.01
N LEU A 99 15.36 6.54 17.31
CA LEU A 99 14.33 6.29 18.30
C LEU A 99 13.51 7.56 18.59
N ALA A 100 14.16 8.71 18.71
CA ALA A 100 13.51 10.00 18.88
C ALA A 100 12.63 10.36 17.67
N ASP A 101 13.10 10.11 16.46
CA ASP A 101 12.34 10.32 15.23
C ASP A 101 11.11 9.41 15.16
N PHE A 102 11.24 8.14 15.60
CA PHE A 102 10.11 7.24 15.73
C PHE A 102 9.05 7.82 16.68
N PHE A 103 9.42 8.27 17.88
CA PHE A 103 8.48 8.83 18.84
C PHE A 103 7.80 10.10 18.32
N ARG A 104 8.54 11.00 17.64
CA ARG A 104 7.95 12.17 16.98
C ARG A 104 6.95 11.78 15.89
N ALA A 105 7.26 10.76 15.09
CA ALA A 105 6.38 10.28 14.02
C ALA A 105 5.05 9.70 14.53
N VAL A 106 5.03 9.22 15.78
CA VAL A 106 3.82 8.69 16.45
C VAL A 106 3.21 9.68 17.44
N ASP A 107 3.51 10.97 17.31
CA ASP A 107 2.96 12.07 18.12
C ASP A 107 3.35 12.04 19.61
N HIS A 108 4.54 11.51 19.94
CA HIS A 108 5.13 11.48 21.29
C HIS A 108 6.44 12.30 21.37
N PRO A 109 6.42 13.60 21.05
CA PRO A 109 7.64 14.40 21.02
C PRO A 109 8.32 14.53 22.40
N HIS A 110 7.57 14.49 23.50
CA HIS A 110 8.15 14.58 24.85
C HIS A 110 8.97 13.33 25.21
N VAL A 111 8.55 12.14 24.74
CA VAL A 111 9.30 10.90 24.92
C VAL A 111 10.59 10.96 24.11
N ALA A 112 10.54 11.54 22.90
CA ALA A 112 11.75 11.78 22.09
C ALA A 112 12.77 12.64 22.84
N ASP A 113 12.32 13.73 23.43
CA ASP A 113 13.20 14.67 24.14
C ASP A 113 13.77 14.02 25.42
N LEU A 114 12.96 13.28 26.19
CA LEU A 114 13.41 12.50 27.35
C LEU A 114 14.56 11.55 26.99
N TRP A 115 14.41 10.78 25.91
CA TRP A 115 15.42 9.79 25.52
C TRP A 115 16.71 10.44 25.02
N LEU A 116 16.62 11.57 24.32
CA LEU A 116 17.79 12.33 23.89
C LEU A 116 18.51 13.00 25.07
N GLU A 117 17.77 13.54 26.05
CA GLU A 117 18.32 14.11 27.27
C GLU A 117 19.07 13.04 28.08
N CYS A 118 18.43 11.89 28.35
CA CYS A 118 19.09 10.80 29.08
C CYS A 118 20.30 10.21 28.34
N HIS A 119 20.27 10.20 27.00
CA HIS A 119 21.42 9.77 26.19
C HIS A 119 22.59 10.76 26.37
N ALA A 120 22.33 12.06 26.23
CA ALA A 120 23.34 13.10 26.38
C ALA A 120 23.92 13.21 27.80
N GLU A 121 23.16 12.86 28.84
CA GLU A 121 23.63 12.86 30.23
C GLU A 121 24.63 11.74 30.55
N GLY A 122 24.55 10.60 29.85
CA GLY A 122 25.39 9.42 30.08
C GLY A 122 26.51 9.22 29.04
N ASP A 123 26.55 10.05 28.01
CA ASP A 123 27.60 10.05 27.00
C ASP A 123 28.86 10.77 27.54
N ASP A 124 29.87 9.99 27.91
CA ASP A 124 31.17 10.46 28.40
C ASP A 124 32.17 10.73 27.25
N ASP A 125 31.75 10.60 25.98
CA ASP A 125 32.68 10.55 24.86
C ASP A 125 33.02 11.94 24.29
N GLU A 126 34.29 12.30 24.52
CA GLU A 126 35.12 13.30 23.84
C GLU A 126 35.25 13.07 22.30
N ASP A 127 34.44 12.19 21.69
CA ASP A 127 34.41 11.90 20.24
C ASP A 127 33.26 12.64 19.53
N ASP A 128 33.16 13.93 19.88
CA ASP A 128 32.21 14.90 19.37
C ASP A 128 32.39 15.13 17.86
N LEU A 129 31.79 14.25 17.06
CA LEU A 129 31.54 14.48 15.63
C LEU A 129 30.50 15.59 15.39
N HIS A 130 30.05 16.29 16.43
CA HIS A 130 29.04 17.34 16.39
C HIS A 130 29.51 18.72 16.92
N TYR A 131 30.83 19.02 16.91
CA TYR A 131 31.28 20.42 16.89
C TYR A 131 30.82 21.11 15.59
N GLN A 132 29.65 21.75 15.61
CA GLN A 132 29.17 22.66 14.56
C GLN A 132 29.72 24.07 14.77
N GLY A 133 31.04 24.23 14.82
CA GLY A 133 31.69 25.54 14.72
C GLY A 133 32.01 25.91 13.27
N GLU A 134 31.43 27.02 12.83
CA GLU A 134 31.68 27.76 11.58
C GLU A 134 31.19 27.12 10.27
N ARG A 135 29.87 27.16 10.07
CA ARG A 135 29.28 27.40 8.73
C ARG A 135 28.97 28.90 8.55
N SER A 136 30.00 29.75 8.67
CA SER A 136 29.92 31.18 8.35
C SER A 136 31.30 31.72 8.02
N GLU A 137 31.71 31.64 6.74
CA GLU A 137 32.61 32.58 6.02
C GLU A 137 33.36 31.90 4.84
N LEU A 138 32.65 31.30 3.88
CA LEU A 138 33.23 31.10 2.53
C LEU A 138 32.26 31.40 1.38
N ALA A 139 31.19 32.17 1.66
CA ALA A 139 30.25 32.62 0.63
C ALA A 139 30.52 34.05 0.12
N LEU A 140 31.55 34.76 0.60
CA LEU A 140 31.76 36.17 0.24
C LEU A 140 33.23 36.61 0.21
N VAL A 141 34.03 36.16 -0.77
CA VAL A 141 35.09 36.93 -1.46
C VAL A 141 35.30 36.22 -2.80
N ALA A 142 34.66 36.68 -3.88
CA ALA A 142 35.24 37.51 -4.96
C ALA A 142 36.33 36.78 -5.77
#